data_AF-A0A2S9FV91-F1
#
_entry.id   AF-A0A2S9FV91-F1
#
_cell.length_a   1.000
_cell.length_b   1.000
_cell.length_c   1.000
_cell.angle_alpha   90.00
_cell.angle_beta   90.00
_cell.angle_gamma   90.00
#
_symmetry.space_group_name_H-M   'P 1'
#
loop_
_entity.id
_entity.type
_entity.pdbx_description
1 polymer ?
#
loop_
_entity_poly.entity_id
_entity_poly.type
_entity_poly.pdbx_seq_one_letter_code
_entity_poly.pdbx_strand_id
1 'polypeptide(L)'
;DDGNGIALGLDAGGMTDKMGNVAAWRFLAPPSAFLEGLTVGADGRRITNEDLYGATHSNVMMREFGGTGWAVYDAQTWKKIKSQIA
;
A
#
# COMPACT_ATOMS: atom_id res chain seq x y z
N ASP A 1 -1.90 -16.17 10.97
CA ASP A 1 -0.98 -15.17 11.53
C ASP A 1 -1.58 -14.65 12.82
N ASP A 2 -1.42 -15.41 13.89
CA ASP A 2 -2.04 -15.24 15.22
C ASP A 2 -1.01 -14.91 16.31
N GLY A 3 0.27 -14.84 15.94
CA GLY A 3 1.38 -14.51 16.84
C GLY A 3 1.88 -15.66 17.70
N ASN A 4 1.34 -16.88 17.58
CA ASN A 4 1.71 -18.00 18.45
C ASN A 4 3.20 -18.37 18.38
N GLY A 5 3.83 -18.24 17.21
CA GLY A 5 5.28 -18.47 17.06
C GLY A 5 6.15 -17.45 17.80
N ILE A 6 5.72 -16.19 17.85
CA ILE A 6 6.41 -15.13 18.59
C ILE A 6 6.23 -15.36 20.10
N ALA A 7 5.03 -15.72 20.54
CA ALA A 7 4.73 -16.05 21.93
C ALA A 7 5.59 -17.23 22.44
N LEU A 8 5.72 -18.29 21.65
CA LEU A 8 6.58 -19.43 21.99
C LEU A 8 8.05 -19.00 22.20
N GLY A 9 8.57 -18.12 21.34
CA GLY A 9 9.93 -17.59 21.48
C GLY A 9 10.13 -16.76 22.75
N LEU A 10 9.13 -15.95 23.12
CA LEU A 10 9.13 -15.19 24.37
C LEU A 10 9.10 -16.12 25.60
N ASP A 11 8.26 -17.15 25.59
CA ASP A 11 8.17 -18.14 26.68
C ASP A 11 9.49 -18.90 26.88
N ALA A 12 10.25 -19.11 25.80
CA ALA A 12 11.60 -19.69 25.85
C ALA A 12 12.70 -18.70 26.29
N GLY A 13 12.35 -17.46 26.67
CA GLY A 13 13.29 -16.42 27.10
C GLY A 13 13.87 -15.56 25.97
N GLY A 14 13.31 -15.63 24.77
CA GLY A 14 13.67 -14.78 23.65
C GLY A 14 13.23 -13.31 23.83
N MET A 15 13.79 -12.42 23.01
CA MET A 15 13.47 -10.99 23.02
C MET A 15 12.94 -10.55 21.67
N THR A 16 11.92 -9.70 21.66
CA THR A 16 11.35 -9.12 20.43
C THR A 16 11.85 -7.70 20.20
N ASP A 17 11.92 -7.28 18.94
CA ASP A 17 12.12 -5.88 18.55
C ASP A 17 11.18 -5.55 17.38
N LYS A 18 10.94 -4.26 17.14
CA LYS A 18 10.18 -3.72 16.00
C LYS A 18 8.73 -4.22 15.85
N MET A 19 8.13 -4.75 16.92
CA MET A 19 6.76 -5.28 16.94
C MET A 19 5.67 -4.27 16.51
N GLY A 20 5.96 -2.97 16.52
CA GLY A 20 5.09 -1.92 15.99
C GLY A 20 5.19 -1.68 14.47
N ASN A 21 6.00 -2.46 13.74
CA ASN A 21 6.17 -2.32 12.30
C ASN A 21 5.52 -3.51 11.57
N VAL A 22 4.58 -3.18 10.69
CA VAL A 22 3.96 -4.11 9.75
C VAL A 22 4.15 -3.57 8.34
N ALA A 23 4.42 -4.45 7.39
CA ALA A 23 4.42 -4.11 5.97
C ALA A 23 3.00 -4.28 5.43
N ALA A 24 2.31 -3.15 5.22
CA ALA A 24 1.07 -3.14 4.44
C ALA A 24 1.43 -3.14 2.95
N TRP A 25 0.72 -3.94 2.14
CA TRP A 25 0.96 -4.06 0.72
C TRP A 25 -0.25 -3.59 -0.09
N ARG A 26 -0.01 -2.63 -0.97
CA ARG A 26 -0.95 -2.22 -2.01
C ARG A 26 -0.19 -2.07 -3.31
N PHE A 27 -0.49 -2.94 -4.26
CA PHE A 27 0.03 -2.85 -5.62
C PHE A 27 -0.94 -2.03 -6.46
N LEU A 28 -0.43 -0.98 -7.13
CA LEU A 28 -1.23 -0.21 -8.08
C LEU A 28 -1.23 -0.86 -9.47
N ALA A 29 -0.15 -1.52 -9.85
CA ALA A 29 0.02 -2.25 -11.11
C ALA A 29 0.32 -3.75 -10.82
N PRO A 30 0.06 -4.67 -11.77
CA PRO A 30 -0.42 -4.45 -13.14
C PRO A 30 -1.94 -4.17 -13.26
N PRO A 31 -2.38 -3.54 -14.38
CA PRO A 31 -1.56 -3.02 -15.49
C PRO A 31 -0.78 -1.74 -15.18
N SER A 32 0.27 -1.47 -15.97
CA SER A 32 1.16 -0.31 -15.75
C SER A 32 0.44 1.03 -15.91
N ALA A 33 -0.61 1.10 -16.72
CA ALA A 33 -1.40 2.33 -16.88
C ALA A 33 -2.11 2.78 -15.58
N PHE A 34 -2.20 1.94 -14.54
CA PHE A 34 -2.67 2.38 -13.22
C PHE A 34 -1.70 3.36 -12.53
N LEU A 35 -0.43 3.40 -12.94
CA LEU A 35 0.58 4.33 -12.40
C LEU A 35 0.46 5.73 -13.01
N GLU A 36 -0.31 5.88 -14.09
CA GLU A 36 -0.57 7.17 -14.75
C GLU A 36 -1.74 7.94 -14.13
N GLY A 37 -2.41 7.36 -13.13
CA GLY A 37 -3.42 8.04 -12.32
C GLY A 37 -2.85 8.72 -11.09
N LEU A 38 -3.73 9.17 -10.20
CA LEU A 38 -3.35 9.80 -8.94
C LEU A 38 -3.97 9.07 -7.76
N THR A 39 -3.19 8.86 -6.71
CA THR A 39 -3.68 8.41 -5.41
C THR A 39 -3.80 9.59 -4.47
N VAL A 40 -4.98 9.76 -3.86
CA VAL A 40 -5.27 10.86 -2.95
C VAL A 40 -5.84 10.35 -1.64
N GLY A 41 -5.55 11.05 -0.55
CA GLY A 41 -6.21 10.85 0.73
C GLY A 41 -7.69 11.20 0.68
N ALA A 42 -8.40 10.88 1.77
CA ALA A 42 -9.80 11.31 1.94
C ALA A 42 -9.98 12.84 1.93
N ASP A 43 -8.91 13.59 2.19
CA ASP A 43 -8.85 15.05 2.13
C ASP A 43 -8.49 15.60 0.73
N GLY A 44 -8.31 14.73 -0.26
CA GLY A 44 -7.96 15.11 -1.63
C GLY A 44 -6.49 15.45 -1.86
N ARG A 45 -5.63 15.40 -0.84
CA ARG A 45 -4.17 15.59 -1.02
C ARG A 45 -3.56 14.34 -1.62
N ARG A 46 -2.59 14.49 -2.54
CA ARG A 46 -1.84 13.35 -3.10
C ARG A 46 -1.10 12.62 -1.99
N ILE A 47 -1.15 11.28 -2.01
CA ILE A 47 -0.50 10.43 -1.00
C ILE A 47 1.01 10.49 -1.17
N THR A 48 1.51 10.00 -2.31
CA THR A 48 2.93 10.02 -2.69
C THR A 48 3.06 9.65 -4.16
N ASN A 49 4.27 9.41 -4.67
CA ASN A 49 4.49 8.91 -6.01
C ASN A 49 3.90 7.48 -6.17
N GLU A 50 3.06 7.28 -7.18
CA GLU A 50 2.34 6.03 -7.49
C GLU A 50 3.27 4.92 -8.00
N ASP A 51 4.44 5.26 -8.55
CA ASP A 51 5.43 4.29 -9.03
C ASP A 51 6.37 3.78 -7.92
N LEU A 52 6.16 4.21 -6.67
CA LEU A 52 6.93 3.67 -5.55
C LEU A 52 6.60 2.19 -5.33
N TYR A 53 7.58 1.47 -4.78
CA TYR A 53 7.37 0.12 -4.28
C TYR A 53 6.14 0.06 -3.38
N GLY A 54 5.29 -0.96 -3.58
CA GLY A 54 3.97 -1.02 -2.96
C GLY A 54 3.97 -0.89 -1.44
N ALA A 55 4.97 -1.47 -0.76
CA ALA A 55 5.10 -1.31 0.69
C ALA A 55 5.51 0.11 1.10
N THR A 56 6.33 0.79 0.31
CA THR A 56 6.74 2.19 0.57
C THR A 56 5.56 3.14 0.38
N HIS A 57 4.81 2.96 -0.72
CA HIS A 57 3.59 3.74 -0.97
C HIS A 57 2.55 3.53 0.14
N SER A 58 2.30 2.27 0.50
CA SER A 58 1.33 1.91 1.54
C SER A 58 1.75 2.38 2.92
N ASN A 59 3.05 2.45 3.22
CA ASN A 59 3.54 2.98 4.49
C ASN A 59 3.15 4.45 4.67
N VAL A 60 3.26 5.27 3.62
CA VAL A 60 2.79 6.68 3.64
C VAL A 60 1.27 6.72 3.80
N MET A 61 0.53 5.92 3.04
CA MET A 61 -0.93 5.83 3.15
C MET A 61 -1.39 5.48 4.58
N MET A 62 -0.75 4.51 5.22
CA MET A 62 -1.11 4.06 6.57
C MET A 62 -0.74 5.10 7.64
N ARG A 63 0.46 5.68 7.56
CA ARG A 63 0.98 6.57 8.62
C ARG A 63 0.46 8.00 8.52
N GLU A 64 0.19 8.49 7.31
CA GLU A 64 -0.11 9.91 7.07
C GLU A 64 -1.54 10.15 6.58
N PHE A 65 -2.21 9.13 6.06
CA PHE A 65 -3.56 9.23 5.46
C PHE A 65 -4.60 8.32 6.13
N GLY A 66 -4.31 7.82 7.34
CA GLY A 66 -5.25 7.00 8.10
C GLY A 66 -5.61 5.68 7.41
N GLY A 67 -4.74 5.18 6.53
CA GLY A 67 -4.94 3.92 5.81
C GLY A 67 -6.05 3.97 4.75
N THR A 68 -6.54 5.16 4.39
CA THR A 68 -7.66 5.32 3.44
C THR A 68 -7.31 6.31 2.34
N GLY A 69 -7.75 6.03 1.13
CA GLY A 69 -7.60 6.93 -0.01
C GLY A 69 -8.34 6.44 -1.25
N TRP A 70 -8.22 7.22 -2.32
CA TRP A 70 -8.86 6.98 -3.62
C TRP A 70 -7.81 6.93 -4.71
N ALA A 71 -8.03 6.09 -5.72
CA ALA A 71 -7.29 6.12 -6.97
C ALA A 71 -8.16 6.79 -8.04
N VAL A 72 -7.63 7.84 -8.65
CA VAL A 72 -8.35 8.70 -9.60
C VAL A 72 -7.74 8.53 -10.98
N TYR A 73 -8.60 8.26 -11.95
CA TYR A 73 -8.24 8.06 -13.35
C TYR A 73 -9.17 8.86 -14.24
N ASP A 74 -8.60 9.57 -15.22
CA ASP A 74 -9.40 10.17 -16.27
C ASP A 74 -9.87 9.12 -17.31
N ALA A 75 -10.75 9.55 -18.22
CA ALA A 75 -11.32 8.67 -19.23
C ALA A 75 -10.28 8.08 -20.20
N GLN A 76 -9.20 8.81 -20.50
CA GLN A 76 -8.14 8.37 -21.41
C GLN A 76 -7.28 7.30 -20.75
N THR A 77 -6.84 7.51 -19.52
CA THR A 77 -6.07 6.55 -18.72
C THR A 77 -6.90 5.31 -18.45
N TRP A 78 -8.19 5.45 -18.13
CA TRP A 78 -9.09 4.30 -17.97
C TRP A 78 -9.22 3.46 -19.25
N LYS A 79 -9.27 4.10 -20.43
CA LYS A 79 -9.27 3.39 -21.72
C LYS A 79 -7.96 2.62 -21.91
N LYS A 80 -6.82 3.22 -21.55
CA LYS A 80 -5.50 2.58 -21.61
C LYS A 80 -5.39 1.38 -20.67
N ILE A 81 -5.81 1.53 -19.40
CA ILE A 81 -5.86 0.43 -18.42
C ILE A 81 -6.63 -0.76 -19.01
N LYS A 82 -7.83 -0.54 -19.54
CA LYS A 82 -8.65 -1.60 -20.14
C LYS A 82 -7.97 -2.31 -21.31
N SER A 83 -7.17 -1.61 -22.12
CA SER A 83 -6.43 -2.24 -23.23
C SER A 83 -5.29 -3.16 -22.78
N GLN A 84 -4.84 -3.07 -21.52
CA GLN A 84 -3.73 -3.85 -20.97
C GLN A 84 -4.16 -5.08 -20.16
N ILE A 85 -5.47 -5.29 -19.96
CA ILE A 85 -6.03 -6.44 -19.21
C ILE A 85 -6.37 -7.62 -20.16
N ALA A 86 -6.13 -7.46 -21.47
CA ALA A 86 -6.50 -8.42 -22.51
C ALA A 86 -5.93 -9.83 -22.31
#